data_AF-A0A6P0VCY3-F1
#
_entry.id   AF-A0A6P0VCY3-F1
#
_cell.length_a   1.000
_cell.length_b   1.000
_cell.length_c   1.000
_cell.angle_alpha   90.00
_cell.angle_beta   90.00
_cell.angle_gamma   90.00
#
_symmetry.space_group_name_H-M   'P 1'
#
loop_
_entity.id
_entity.type
_entity.pdbx_description
1 polymer ?
#
loop_
_entity_poly.entity_id
_entity_poly.type
_entity_poly.pdbx_seq_one_letter_code
_entity_poly.pdbx_strand_id
1 'polypeptide(L)'
;MFRFYANENLSALLVNELRRLGHDVLTSYEAGNANQGIADDRVLMTATANERCVVTFNRDDFLNLHRSGIKHGGIVVCKDDPDSEGQAQVLHNYLITQETLHNRLIRVLKKNQRGASQPVFIEARISKVNAATSSFARSDRSYSMRISHLDNHLGRGLGSWGSFSLCSMGCLCFGVIFC
;
A
#
# COMPACT_ATOMS: atom_id res chain seq x y z
N MET A 1 3.68 10.00 -22.46
CA MET A 1 2.51 10.40 -21.67
C MET A 1 2.09 9.25 -20.77
N PHE A 2 1.65 9.49 -19.54
CA PHE A 2 1.32 8.42 -18.57
C PHE A 2 -0.19 8.25 -18.38
N ARG A 3 -0.59 7.02 -18.06
CA ARG A 3 -1.96 6.66 -17.69
C ARG A 3 -2.05 6.47 -16.18
N PHE A 4 -2.94 7.20 -15.55
CA PHE A 4 -3.15 7.21 -14.12
C PHE A 4 -4.52 6.65 -13.73
N TYR A 5 -4.54 6.02 -12.58
CA TYR A 5 -5.73 5.72 -11.80
C TYR A 5 -5.69 6.60 -10.55
N ALA A 6 -6.55 7.62 -10.51
CA ALA A 6 -6.63 8.55 -9.40
C ALA A 6 -7.54 8.00 -8.30
N ASN A 7 -6.96 7.75 -7.13
CA ASN A 7 -7.70 7.26 -5.98
C ASN A 7 -8.75 8.29 -5.51
N GLU A 8 -9.76 7.83 -4.77
CA GLU A 8 -10.90 8.66 -4.36
C GLU A 8 -10.52 9.85 -3.47
N ASN A 9 -9.36 9.77 -2.81
CA ASN A 9 -8.82 10.83 -1.96
C ASN A 9 -8.09 11.94 -2.73
N LEU A 10 -7.87 11.79 -4.05
CA LEU A 10 -7.11 12.75 -4.82
C LEU A 10 -7.94 14.00 -5.13
N SER A 11 -7.32 15.18 -5.03
CA SER A 11 -8.03 16.43 -5.30
C SER A 11 -8.44 16.53 -6.78
N ALA A 12 -9.68 16.99 -7.04
CA ALA A 12 -10.16 17.21 -8.39
C ALA A 12 -9.31 18.24 -9.17
N LEU A 13 -8.74 19.22 -8.45
CA LEU A 13 -7.82 20.20 -9.03
C LEU A 13 -6.57 19.51 -9.61
N LEU A 14 -5.91 18.65 -8.84
CA LEU A 14 -4.74 17.91 -9.32
C LEU A 14 -5.08 16.97 -10.49
N VAL A 15 -6.24 16.30 -10.45
CA VAL A 15 -6.73 15.48 -11.58
C VAL A 15 -6.85 16.31 -12.85
N ASN A 16 -7.48 17.49 -12.75
CA ASN A 16 -7.69 18.37 -13.89
C ASN A 16 -6.37 18.90 -14.45
N GLU A 17 -5.43 19.29 -13.59
CA GLU A 17 -4.11 19.74 -14.03
C GLU A 17 -3.31 18.63 -14.73
N LEU A 18 -3.33 17.41 -14.21
CA LEU A 18 -2.66 16.28 -14.86
C LEU A 18 -3.28 15.98 -16.25
N ARG A 19 -4.61 16.08 -16.38
CA ARG A 19 -5.30 15.95 -17.67
C ARG A 19 -4.93 17.09 -18.63
N ARG A 20 -4.86 18.33 -18.14
CA ARG A 20 -4.44 19.50 -18.93
C ARG A 20 -3.02 19.36 -19.46
N LEU A 21 -2.13 18.75 -18.67
CA LEU A 21 -0.76 18.41 -19.06
C LEU A 21 -0.69 17.17 -19.99
N GLY A 22 -1.84 16.62 -20.35
CA GLY A 22 -2.03 15.59 -21.38
C GLY A 22 -2.06 14.15 -20.87
N HIS A 23 -1.99 13.91 -19.56
CA HIS A 23 -2.06 12.57 -18.99
C HIS A 23 -3.48 11.97 -19.08
N ASP A 24 -3.57 10.67 -19.31
CA ASP A 24 -4.84 9.93 -19.24
C ASP A 24 -5.12 9.61 -17.77
N VAL A 25 -6.05 10.31 -17.14
CA VAL A 25 -6.40 10.09 -15.72
C VAL A 25 -7.81 9.52 -15.62
N LEU A 26 -7.93 8.31 -15.07
CA LEU A 26 -9.21 7.69 -14.70
C LEU A 26 -9.37 7.78 -13.19
N THR A 27 -10.44 8.40 -12.70
CA THR A 27 -10.71 8.50 -11.25
C THR A 27 -11.45 7.27 -10.73
N SER A 28 -11.33 6.97 -9.43
CA SER A 28 -12.15 5.94 -8.78
C SER A 28 -13.65 6.18 -8.96
N TYR A 29 -14.08 7.45 -9.05
CA TYR A 29 -15.48 7.80 -9.32
C TYR A 29 -15.93 7.38 -10.73
N GLU A 30 -15.15 7.73 -11.76
CA GLU A 30 -15.44 7.36 -13.15
C GLU A 30 -15.33 5.85 -13.40
N ALA A 31 -14.43 5.18 -12.69
CA ALA A 31 -14.32 3.72 -12.72
C ALA A 31 -15.49 3.01 -12.01
N GLY A 32 -16.40 3.75 -11.38
CA GLY A 32 -17.50 3.19 -10.60
C GLY A 32 -17.00 2.39 -9.41
N ASN A 33 -15.87 2.79 -8.81
CA ASN A 33 -15.17 2.12 -7.70
C ASN A 33 -15.11 2.98 -6.42
N ALA A 34 -15.48 4.25 -6.51
CA ALA A 34 -15.49 5.16 -5.35
C ALA A 34 -16.53 4.74 -4.29
N ASN A 35 -16.26 5.06 -3.03
CA ASN A 35 -17.15 4.84 -1.87
C ASN A 35 -17.56 3.38 -1.61
N GLN A 36 -16.88 2.41 -2.23
CA GLN A 36 -17.17 0.98 -2.05
C GLN A 36 -16.32 0.31 -0.97
N GLY A 37 -15.38 1.04 -0.37
CA GLY A 37 -14.44 0.46 0.60
C GLY A 37 -13.55 -0.62 -0.04
N ILE A 38 -13.23 -0.49 -1.33
CA ILE A 38 -12.33 -1.41 -2.03
C ILE A 38 -10.95 -1.32 -1.36
N ALA A 39 -10.39 -2.48 -1.00
CA ALA A 39 -9.07 -2.54 -0.39
C ALA A 39 -7.97 -2.00 -1.32
N ASP A 40 -6.97 -1.34 -0.74
CA ASP A 40 -5.90 -0.66 -1.51
C ASP A 40 -5.12 -1.62 -2.43
N ASP A 41 -4.97 -2.89 -2.04
CA ASP A 41 -4.35 -3.93 -2.86
C ASP A 41 -5.17 -4.21 -4.14
N ARG A 42 -6.49 -4.26 -4.03
CA ARG A 42 -7.42 -4.42 -5.16
C ARG A 42 -7.43 -3.19 -6.06
N VAL A 43 -7.35 -1.99 -5.49
CA VAL A 43 -7.18 -0.76 -6.28
C VAL A 43 -5.88 -0.84 -7.09
N LEU A 44 -4.77 -1.20 -6.45
CA LEU A 44 -3.47 -1.32 -7.09
C LEU A 44 -3.45 -2.39 -8.20
N MET A 45 -4.05 -3.56 -7.94
CA MET A 45 -4.18 -4.63 -8.92
C MET A 45 -5.03 -4.19 -10.12
N THR A 46 -6.16 -3.52 -9.87
CA THR A 46 -7.08 -3.06 -10.93
C THR A 46 -6.42 -2.00 -11.80
N ALA A 47 -5.74 -1.03 -11.20
CA ALA A 47 -4.97 -0.04 -11.95
C ALA A 47 -3.89 -0.71 -12.81
N THR A 48 -3.14 -1.65 -12.21
CA THR A 48 -2.08 -2.39 -12.91
C THR A 48 -2.60 -3.21 -14.08
N ALA A 49 -3.73 -3.91 -13.90
CA ALA A 49 -4.38 -4.69 -14.96
C ALA A 49 -4.84 -3.83 -16.15
N ASN A 50 -5.16 -2.56 -15.89
CA ASN A 50 -5.51 -1.57 -16.91
C ASN A 50 -4.30 -0.77 -17.43
N GLU A 51 -3.08 -1.21 -17.12
CA GLU A 51 -1.82 -0.53 -17.48
C GLU A 51 -1.74 0.92 -16.97
N ARG A 52 -2.31 1.16 -15.80
CA ARG A 52 -2.33 2.47 -15.13
C ARG A 52 -1.47 2.46 -13.88
N CYS A 53 -0.84 3.60 -13.62
CA CYS A 53 -0.17 3.88 -12.36
C CYS A 53 -1.18 4.45 -11.35
N VAL A 54 -1.13 4.04 -10.09
CA VAL A 54 -1.97 4.65 -9.06
C VAL A 54 -1.38 6.00 -8.66
N VAL A 55 -2.23 7.02 -8.53
CA VAL A 55 -1.90 8.29 -7.89
C VAL A 55 -2.84 8.54 -6.71
N THR A 56 -2.27 8.82 -5.54
CA THR A 56 -2.99 8.82 -4.26
C THR A 56 -2.34 9.78 -3.25
N PHE A 57 -3.14 10.27 -2.30
CA PHE A 57 -2.61 10.90 -1.08
C PHE A 57 -2.36 9.90 0.06
N ASN A 58 -2.81 8.65 -0.07
CA ASN A 58 -2.61 7.62 0.94
C ASN A 58 -1.17 7.08 0.85
N ARG A 59 -0.31 7.56 1.75
CA ARG A 59 1.11 7.20 1.75
C ARG A 59 1.36 5.83 2.35
N ASP A 60 0.88 5.62 3.58
CA ASP A 60 1.40 4.52 4.41
C ASP A 60 0.94 3.17 3.89
N ASP A 61 -0.32 3.05 3.46
CA ASP A 61 -0.86 1.79 2.91
C ASP A 61 -0.21 1.43 1.58
N PHE A 62 -0.10 2.38 0.65
CA PHE A 62 0.55 2.13 -0.65
C PHE A 62 2.06 1.91 -0.53
N LEU A 63 2.72 2.51 0.47
CA LEU A 63 4.12 2.22 0.77
C LEU A 63 4.29 0.79 1.30
N ASN A 64 3.37 0.33 2.15
CA ASN A 64 3.36 -1.05 2.64
C ASN A 64 3.08 -2.05 1.51
N LEU A 65 2.15 -1.76 0.61
CA LEU A 65 1.87 -2.56 -0.59
C LEU A 65 3.07 -2.63 -1.55
N HIS A 66 3.79 -1.52 -1.72
CA HIS A 66 5.02 -1.53 -2.50
C HIS A 66 6.09 -2.42 -1.86
N ARG A 67 6.26 -2.31 -0.53
CA ARG A 67 7.24 -3.10 0.24
C ARG A 67 6.90 -4.58 0.33
N SER A 68 5.63 -4.96 0.21
CA SER A 68 5.22 -6.37 0.18
C SER A 68 5.66 -7.10 -1.09
N GLY A 69 6.14 -6.37 -2.10
CA GLY A 69 6.68 -6.95 -3.35
C GLY A 69 5.60 -7.26 -4.39
N ILE A 70 4.37 -6.81 -4.19
CA ILE A 70 3.31 -6.92 -5.21
C ILE A 70 3.74 -6.14 -6.45
N LYS A 71 3.69 -6.80 -7.62
CA LYS A 71 4.00 -6.14 -8.90
C LYS A 71 2.90 -5.15 -9.24
N HIS A 72 3.28 -3.96 -9.69
CA HIS A 72 2.34 -2.90 -10.02
C HIS A 72 2.82 -2.02 -11.18
N GLY A 73 1.88 -1.35 -11.86
CA GLY A 73 2.16 -0.44 -12.97
C GLY A 73 2.96 0.81 -12.53
N GLY A 74 2.85 1.18 -11.25
CA GLY A 74 3.55 2.32 -10.65
C GLY A 74 2.69 2.94 -9.56
N ILE A 75 3.33 3.54 -8.56
CA ILE A 75 2.64 4.23 -7.47
C ILE A 75 3.21 5.64 -7.36
N VAL A 76 2.35 6.65 -7.43
CA VAL A 76 2.69 8.04 -7.19
C VAL A 76 1.95 8.50 -5.93
N VAL A 77 2.71 8.72 -4.87
CA VAL A 77 2.18 9.28 -3.63
C VAL A 77 2.41 10.79 -3.65
N CYS A 78 1.33 11.54 -3.77
CA CYS A 78 1.36 12.99 -3.62
C CYS A 78 1.07 13.37 -2.16
N LYS A 79 1.52 14.55 -1.76
CA LYS A 79 1.04 15.19 -0.54
C LYS A 79 0.06 16.28 -0.94
N ASP A 80 -1.04 16.43 -0.21
CA ASP A 80 -1.99 17.51 -0.47
C ASP A 80 -1.27 18.88 -0.42
N ASP A 81 -1.43 19.66 -1.49
CA ASP A 81 -0.74 20.91 -1.74
C ASP A 81 -1.73 21.94 -2.30
N PRO A 82 -1.87 23.12 -1.65
CA PRO A 82 -2.68 24.21 -2.19
C PRO A 82 -2.26 24.63 -3.60
N ASP A 83 -0.96 24.50 -3.93
CA ASP A 83 -0.45 24.72 -5.28
C ASP A 83 -0.53 23.44 -6.12
N SER A 84 -1.75 23.03 -6.45
CA SER A 84 -2.01 21.83 -7.27
C SER A 84 -1.41 21.95 -8.68
N GLU A 85 -1.40 23.15 -9.26
CA GLU A 85 -0.78 23.41 -10.57
C GLU A 85 0.73 23.21 -10.52
N GLY A 86 1.42 23.85 -9.57
CA GLY A 86 2.87 23.69 -9.40
C GLY A 86 3.26 22.25 -9.08
N GLN A 87 2.46 21.55 -8.27
CA GLN A 87 2.65 20.12 -8.01
C GLN A 87 2.49 19.27 -9.28
N ALA A 88 1.45 19.51 -10.07
CA ALA A 88 1.21 18.80 -11.33
C ALA A 88 2.34 19.03 -12.33
N GLN A 89 2.81 20.29 -12.46
CA GLN A 89 3.90 20.64 -13.38
C GLN A 89 5.22 19.98 -12.97
N VAL A 90 5.53 19.96 -11.67
CA VAL A 90 6.70 19.27 -11.12
C VAL A 90 6.65 17.77 -11.45
N LEU A 91 5.51 17.14 -11.17
CA LEU A 91 5.32 15.72 -11.46
C LEU A 91 5.43 15.45 -12.96
N HIS A 92 4.79 16.25 -13.81
CA HIS A 92 4.87 16.15 -15.26
C HIS A 92 6.31 16.25 -15.77
N ASN A 93 7.05 17.27 -15.35
CA ASN A 93 8.44 17.48 -15.75
C ASN A 93 9.34 16.29 -15.37
N TYR A 94 9.08 15.65 -14.23
CA TYR A 94 9.75 14.41 -13.88
C TYR A 94 9.31 13.27 -14.80
N LEU A 95 8.00 13.07 -14.97
CA LEU A 95 7.44 11.95 -15.75
C LEU A 95 7.88 11.95 -17.22
N ILE A 96 7.98 13.10 -17.88
CA ILE A 96 8.42 13.15 -19.28
C ILE A 96 9.86 12.66 -19.49
N THR A 97 10.67 12.59 -18.42
CA THR A 97 12.02 12.01 -18.47
C THR A 97 12.05 10.51 -18.22
N GLN A 98 10.90 9.89 -17.95
CA GLN A 98 10.78 8.48 -17.60
C GLN A 98 10.12 7.70 -18.73
N GLU A 99 10.67 6.53 -19.06
CA GLU A 99 10.03 5.60 -20.00
C GLU A 99 8.92 4.78 -19.32
N THR A 100 9.13 4.37 -18.07
CA THR A 100 8.21 3.51 -17.32
C THR A 100 8.25 3.74 -15.82
N LEU A 101 7.12 3.49 -15.15
CA LEU A 101 6.96 3.51 -13.69
C LEU A 101 6.76 2.11 -13.09
N HIS A 102 6.92 1.04 -13.89
CA HIS A 102 6.65 -0.32 -13.43
C HIS A 102 7.44 -0.66 -12.17
N ASN A 103 6.74 -1.11 -11.13
CA ASN A 103 7.29 -1.47 -9.83
C ASN A 103 8.11 -0.35 -9.16
N ARG A 104 7.81 0.92 -9.49
CA ARG A 104 8.42 2.10 -8.88
C ARG A 104 7.38 2.83 -8.03
N LEU A 105 7.78 3.26 -6.85
CA LEU A 105 7.03 4.16 -6.00
C LEU A 105 7.74 5.51 -6.00
N ILE A 106 7.02 6.57 -6.38
CA ILE A 106 7.50 7.95 -6.39
C ILE A 106 6.72 8.73 -5.35
N ARG A 107 7.44 9.46 -4.51
CA ARG A 107 6.84 10.40 -3.55
C ARG A 107 7.08 11.82 -4.02
N VAL A 108 5.99 12.55 -4.26
CA VAL A 108 6.01 13.98 -4.57
C VAL A 108 5.87 14.75 -3.27
N LEU A 109 6.95 15.37 -2.82
CA LEU A 109 6.93 16.17 -1.60
C LEU A 109 6.40 17.58 -1.89
N LYS A 110 5.70 18.15 -0.90
CA LYS A 110 5.19 19.53 -0.95
C LYS A 110 6.34 20.51 -1.19
N LYS A 111 6.20 21.38 -2.18
CA LYS A 111 7.08 22.55 -2.31
C LYS A 111 6.64 23.58 -1.28
N ASN A 112 7.21 23.52 -0.08
CA ASN A 112 7.10 24.64 0.84
C ASN A 112 8.30 24.76 1.79
N GLN A 113 9.49 24.96 1.21
CA GLN A 113 10.60 25.53 1.97
C GLN A 113 11.26 26.61 1.12
N ARG A 114 11.24 27.86 1.62
CA ARG A 114 12.09 28.93 1.09
C ARG A 114 13.53 28.40 1.04
N GLY A 115 14.11 28.29 -0.16
CA GLY A 115 15.49 27.85 -0.37
C GLY A 115 15.68 26.48 -1.02
N ALA A 116 14.64 25.68 -1.23
CA ALA A 116 14.76 24.43 -1.99
C ALA A 116 14.66 24.72 -3.50
N SER A 117 15.78 24.62 -4.22
CA SER A 117 15.88 24.92 -5.66
C SER A 117 15.25 23.85 -6.56
N GLN A 118 15.01 22.64 -6.05
CA GLN A 118 14.40 21.55 -6.81
C GLN A 118 13.41 20.72 -5.97
N PRO A 119 12.33 20.21 -6.58
CA PRO A 119 11.42 19.28 -5.92
C PRO A 119 12.14 17.98 -5.56
N VAL A 120 11.97 17.55 -4.31
CA VAL A 120 12.57 16.31 -3.82
C VAL A 120 11.61 15.15 -4.13
N PHE A 121 12.02 14.30 -5.07
CA PHE A 121 11.38 13.01 -5.30
C PHE A 121 12.09 11.94 -4.47
N ILE A 122 11.32 11.10 -3.78
CA ILE A 122 11.86 9.86 -3.22
C ILE A 122 11.37 8.73 -4.11
N GLU A 123 12.29 8.05 -4.77
CA GLU A 123 12.01 6.88 -5.60
C GLU A 123 12.41 5.60 -4.85
N ALA A 124 11.49 4.65 -4.76
CA ALA A 124 11.76 3.28 -4.36
C ALA A 124 11.47 2.33 -5.52
N ARG A 125 12.32 1.32 -5.72
CA ARG A 125 12.12 0.25 -6.69
C ARG A 125 11.93 -1.06 -5.94
N ILE A 126 11.01 -1.91 -6.40
CA ILE A 126 11.04 -3.32 -6.03
C ILE A 126 12.29 -3.90 -6.68
N SER A 127 13.37 -4.04 -5.91
CA SER A 127 14.53 -4.82 -6.32
C SER A 127 14.07 -6.27 -6.49
N LYS A 128 14.55 -6.97 -7.54
CA LYS A 128 14.28 -8.40 -7.72
C LYS A 128 14.60 -9.09 -6.40
N VAL A 129 13.58 -9.54 -5.66
CA VAL A 129 13.80 -10.47 -4.56
C VAL A 129 14.48 -11.68 -5.19
N ASN A 130 15.72 -11.92 -4.78
CA ASN A 130 16.40 -13.15 -5.11
C ASN A 130 15.48 -14.28 -4.68
N ALA A 131 15.05 -15.10 -5.66
CA ALA A 131 14.40 -16.37 -5.40
C ALA A 131 15.44 -17.32 -4.79
N ALA A 132 15.80 -17.07 -3.54
CA ALA A 132 16.64 -17.94 -2.75
C ALA A 132 16.27 -17.73 -1.27
N THR A 133 15.94 -18.84 -0.62
CA THR A 133 15.72 -19.01 0.82
C THR A 133 14.29 -18.81 1.32
N SER A 134 13.44 -19.78 1.01
CA SER A 134 12.46 -20.31 1.95
C SER A 134 13.18 -20.95 3.15
N SER A 135 13.20 -20.29 4.30
CA SER A 135 13.19 -20.94 5.62
C SER A 135 13.36 -19.91 6.74
N PHE A 136 12.46 -19.97 7.74
CA PHE A 136 12.61 -19.37 9.09
C PHE A 136 12.52 -17.82 9.14
N ALA A 137 11.81 -17.16 10.06
CA ALA A 137 11.20 -17.53 11.33
C ALA A 137 10.05 -16.56 11.69
N ARG A 138 9.44 -16.85 12.84
CA ARG A 138 8.13 -16.44 13.35
C ARG A 138 8.02 -14.99 13.88
N SER A 139 6.75 -14.65 14.13
CA SER A 139 6.15 -13.79 15.17
C SER A 139 6.14 -12.27 15.00
N ASP A 140 4.96 -11.73 14.66
CA ASP A 140 4.09 -10.98 15.59
C ASP A 140 2.74 -10.70 14.88
N ARG A 141 1.58 -11.23 15.33
CA ARG A 141 0.61 -10.60 16.27
C ARG A 141 0.44 -9.10 15.99
N SER A 142 -0.70 -8.53 15.58
CA SER A 142 -2.10 -8.92 15.68
C SER A 142 -2.92 -8.04 14.73
N TYR A 143 -3.78 -8.62 13.88
CA TYR A 143 -4.87 -7.87 13.24
C TYR A 143 -6.18 -8.33 13.87
N SER A 144 -6.72 -7.50 14.77
CA SER A 144 -8.01 -7.69 15.39
C SER A 144 -9.11 -7.33 14.38
N MET A 145 -9.60 -8.33 13.64
CA MET A 145 -10.81 -8.18 12.84
C MET A 145 -12.00 -8.64 13.70
N ARG A 146 -12.77 -7.69 14.26
CA ARG A 146 -14.14 -7.96 14.71
C ARG A 146 -15.02 -8.00 13.47
N ILE A 147 -15.40 -9.20 13.04
CA ILE A 147 -16.60 -9.42 12.23
C ILE A 147 -17.59 -10.11 13.17
N SER A 148 -18.66 -9.41 13.54
CA SER A 148 -19.80 -9.99 14.25
C SER A 148 -21.03 -9.85 13.38
N HIS A 149 -21.28 -10.85 12.54
CA HIS A 149 -22.61 -11.18 12.02
C HIS A 149 -22.60 -12.58 11.36
N LEU A 150 -23.25 -13.56 12.00
CA LEU A 150 -24.41 -14.30 11.49
C LEU A 150 -24.75 -15.50 12.41
N ASP A 151 -25.96 -15.43 12.97
CA ASP A 151 -27.01 -16.46 13.06
C ASP A 151 -26.74 -17.92 13.49
N ASN A 152 -27.52 -18.29 14.51
CA ASN A 152 -28.36 -19.49 14.64
C ASN A 152 -27.79 -20.86 14.24
N HIS A 153 -27.58 -21.74 15.22
CA HIS A 153 -28.55 -22.79 15.58
C HIS A 153 -27.95 -23.81 16.57
N LEU A 154 -28.75 -24.14 17.59
CA LEU A 154 -28.96 -25.47 18.19
C LEU A 154 -27.79 -26.22 18.86
N GLY A 155 -27.94 -26.40 20.18
CA GLY A 155 -27.96 -27.75 20.76
C GLY A 155 -26.94 -28.07 21.84
N ARG A 156 -27.46 -28.35 23.05
CA ARG A 156 -27.03 -29.37 24.04
C ARG A 156 -25.53 -29.31 24.45
N GLY A 157 -25.18 -28.90 25.66
CA GLY A 157 -25.54 -29.56 26.92
C GLY A 157 -24.27 -30.09 27.60
N LEU A 158 -24.23 -30.01 28.93
CA LEU A 158 -23.30 -30.65 29.88
C LEU A 158 -21.87 -30.11 29.98
N GLY A 159 -21.45 -29.79 31.22
CA GLY A 159 -20.03 -29.81 31.58
C GLY A 159 -19.55 -28.77 32.59
N SER A 160 -19.78 -29.07 33.88
CA SER A 160 -18.93 -28.77 35.05
C SER A 160 -17.86 -27.66 34.95
N TRP A 161 -18.02 -26.65 35.80
CA TRP A 161 -16.97 -25.68 36.15
C TRP A 161 -15.90 -26.36 37.01
N GLY A 162 -14.71 -26.55 36.46
CA GLY A 162 -13.50 -26.95 37.18
C GLY A 162 -12.46 -25.84 37.08
N SER A 163 -12.25 -25.14 38.20
CA SER A 163 -11.28 -24.06 38.38
C SER A 163 -9.81 -24.52 38.28
N PHE A 164 -9.01 -23.65 37.66
CA PHE A 164 -7.62 -23.28 38.00
C PHE A 164 -6.51 -24.35 38.05
N SER A 165 -5.70 -24.32 36.98
CA SER A 165 -4.25 -24.03 36.98
C SER A 165 -3.50 -24.10 38.32
N LEU A 166 -2.44 -24.92 38.38
CA LEU A 166 -1.08 -24.38 38.56
C LEU A 166 0.03 -25.40 38.18
N CYS A 167 0.87 -24.98 37.24
CA CYS A 167 2.34 -25.13 37.14
C CYS A 167 3.09 -26.11 38.07
N SER A 168 3.93 -26.97 37.46
CA SER A 168 5.37 -27.14 37.76
C SER A 168 5.97 -28.13 36.75
N MET A 169 6.78 -27.64 35.80
CA MET A 169 8.25 -27.74 35.81
C MET A 169 8.79 -29.18 35.82
N GLY A 170 9.35 -29.61 34.68
CA GLY A 170 10.22 -30.78 34.62
C GLY A 170 10.28 -31.45 33.25
N CYS A 171 11.17 -30.99 32.38
CA CYS A 171 11.84 -31.84 31.37
C CYS A 171 12.90 -31.02 30.64
N LEU A 172 14.16 -31.15 31.05
CA LEU A 172 15.31 -30.92 30.18
C LEU A 172 16.08 -32.23 30.12
N CYS A 173 16.12 -32.78 28.91
CA CYS A 173 16.71 -34.04 28.57
C CYS A 173 18.24 -34.01 28.59
N PHE A 174 18.79 -35.19 28.84
CA PHE A 174 20.18 -35.62 28.80
C PHE A 174 20.96 -35.38 27.49
N GLY A 175 22.29 -35.32 27.63
CA GLY A 175 23.31 -35.65 26.62
C GLY A 175 23.77 -34.45 25.77
N VAL A 176 25.05 -34.17 25.54
CA VAL A 176 26.14 -35.07 25.15
C VAL A 176 27.51 -34.45 25.52
N ILE A 177 28.43 -35.32 25.93
CA ILE A 177 29.86 -35.12 26.24
C ILE A 177 30.66 -34.77 24.97
N PHE A 178 31.55 -33.78 25.01
CA PHE A 178 32.75 -33.75 24.15
C PHE A 178 33.89 -32.93 24.79
N CYS A 179 35.05 -33.59 24.88
CA CYS A 179 36.40 -33.15 25.29
C CYS A 179 36.65 -32.69 26.74
#